data_AF-A0A6M4G4D1-F1
#
_entry.id   AF-A0A6M4G4D1-F1
#
_cell.length_a   1.000
_cell.length_b   1.000
_cell.length_c   1.000
_cell.angle_alpha   90.00
_cell.angle_beta   90.00
_cell.angle_gamma   90.00
#
_symmetry.space_group_name_H-M   'P 1'
#
loop_
_entity.id
_entity.type
_entity.pdbx_description
1 polymer ?
#
loop_
_entity_poly.entity_id
_entity_poly.type
_entity_poly.pdbx_seq_one_letter_code
_entity_poly.pdbx_strand_id
1 'polypeptide(L)'
;MTRDEVNDLGAMLHKVRDHFSGDRVVISFGVIAPSFDCKNGSAVATVRDGSDEATCEAVHLYDAIHMARGKIDQDRARAKAAKDRAKTADPAAA
;
A
#
# COMPACT_ATOMS: atom_id res chain seq x y z
N MET A 1 -12.20 -3.76 -23.07
CA MET A 1 -12.15 -2.49 -22.34
C MET A 1 -12.57 -1.35 -23.26
N THR A 2 -13.56 -0.57 -22.87
CA THR A 2 -14.04 0.62 -23.59
C THR A 2 -13.19 1.85 -23.22
N ARG A 3 -13.34 2.94 -23.98
CA ARG A 3 -12.62 4.20 -23.73
C ARG A 3 -13.00 4.80 -22.36
N ASP A 4 -14.25 4.66 -21.96
CA ASP A 4 -14.74 5.16 -20.67
C ASP A 4 -14.15 4.35 -19.51
N GLU A 5 -14.05 3.03 -19.66
CA GLU A 5 -13.39 2.16 -18.66
C GLU A 5 -11.89 2.50 -18.49
N VAL A 6 -11.21 2.91 -19.56
CA VAL A 6 -9.80 3.35 -19.49
C VAL A 6 -9.67 4.69 -18.75
N ASN A 7 -10.59 5.63 -18.99
CA ASN A 7 -10.58 6.93 -18.33
C ASN A 7 -10.92 6.81 -16.83
N ASP A 8 -11.88 5.96 -16.49
CA ASP A 8 -12.25 5.68 -15.08
C ASP A 8 -11.09 5.02 -14.34
N LEU A 9 -10.41 4.05 -14.99
CA LEU A 9 -9.19 3.45 -14.48
C LEU A 9 -8.10 4.52 -14.29
N GLY A 10 -7.92 5.43 -15.25
CA GLY A 10 -6.97 6.54 -15.17
C GLY A 10 -7.26 7.50 -14.01
N ALA A 11 -8.53 7.86 -13.79
CA ALA A 11 -8.96 8.71 -12.69
C ALA A 11 -8.75 8.03 -11.33
N MET A 12 -9.02 6.72 -11.24
CA MET A 12 -8.74 5.92 -10.05
C MET A 12 -7.24 5.85 -9.78
N LEU A 13 -6.41 5.59 -10.79
CA LEU A 13 -4.95 5.58 -10.67
C LEU A 13 -4.38 6.94 -10.26
N HIS A 14 -4.98 8.04 -10.73
CA HIS A 14 -4.58 9.39 -10.31
C HIS A 14 -4.86 9.66 -8.82
N LYS A 15 -6.07 9.33 -8.33
CA LYS A 15 -6.40 9.45 -6.90
C LYS A 15 -5.44 8.64 -6.04
N VAL A 16 -5.09 7.46 -6.51
CA VAL A 16 -4.14 6.57 -5.85
C VAL A 16 -2.74 7.20 -5.88
N ARG A 17 -2.27 7.71 -7.02
CA ARG A 17 -0.94 8.34 -7.18
C ARG A 17 -0.69 9.52 -6.24
N ASP A 18 -1.68 10.40 -6.07
CA ASP A 18 -1.53 11.59 -5.20
C ASP A 18 -1.31 11.21 -3.72
N HIS A 19 -1.55 9.95 -3.39
CA HIS A 19 -1.30 9.36 -2.10
C HIS A 19 0.01 8.58 -2.03
N PHE A 20 0.96 8.72 -2.94
CA PHE A 20 2.29 8.10 -2.79
C PHE A 20 3.40 9.11 -2.89
N SER A 21 4.44 8.90 -2.08
CA SER A 21 5.60 9.78 -1.99
C SER A 21 6.79 9.33 -2.83
N GLY A 22 6.79 8.09 -3.34
CA GLY A 22 7.88 7.56 -4.16
C GLY A 22 7.72 7.85 -5.65
N ASP A 23 8.84 7.87 -6.36
CA ASP A 23 8.91 8.11 -7.80
C ASP A 23 8.13 7.08 -8.63
N ARG A 24 7.93 5.87 -8.09
CA ARG A 24 7.22 4.76 -8.72
C ARG A 24 6.44 3.94 -7.72
N VAL A 25 5.17 3.69 -8.04
CA VAL A 25 4.27 2.82 -7.29
C VAL A 25 3.79 1.73 -8.22
N VAL A 26 3.91 0.48 -7.79
CA VAL A 26 3.32 -0.67 -8.47
C VAL A 26 2.20 -1.22 -7.61
N ILE A 27 1.03 -1.39 -8.22
CA ILE A 27 -0.15 -1.94 -7.55
C ILE A 27 -0.60 -3.17 -8.33
N SER A 28 -0.51 -4.32 -7.68
CA SER A 28 -1.09 -5.56 -8.16
C SER A 28 -2.34 -5.83 -7.35
N PHE A 29 -3.44 -6.20 -8.00
CA PHE A 29 -4.67 -6.54 -7.29
C PHE A 29 -5.35 -7.78 -7.87
N GLY A 30 -6.05 -8.50 -6.99
CA GLY A 30 -6.90 -9.63 -7.32
C GLY A 30 -8.25 -9.49 -6.61
N VAL A 31 -9.28 -10.13 -7.16
CA VAL A 31 -10.61 -10.17 -6.56
C VAL A 31 -10.96 -11.64 -6.30
N ILE A 32 -11.34 -11.93 -5.06
CA ILE A 32 -11.83 -13.24 -4.63
C ILE A 32 -13.35 -13.17 -4.66
N ALA A 33 -13.95 -14.04 -5.47
CA ALA A 33 -15.40 -14.13 -5.55
C ALA A 33 -16.01 -14.59 -4.21
N PRO A 34 -17.26 -14.20 -3.92
CA PRO A 34 -18.00 -14.73 -2.78
C PRO A 34 -17.96 -16.27 -2.72
N SER A 35 -17.63 -16.80 -1.55
CA SER A 35 -17.57 -18.23 -1.28
C SER A 35 -18.17 -18.56 0.09
N PHE A 36 -18.28 -19.84 0.42
CA PHE A 36 -18.81 -20.27 1.71
C PHE A 36 -18.04 -19.65 2.90
N ASP A 37 -16.71 -19.57 2.78
CA ASP A 37 -15.82 -19.01 3.80
C ASP A 37 -15.64 -17.49 3.68
N CYS A 38 -15.98 -16.89 2.54
CA CYS A 38 -15.89 -15.45 2.29
C CYS A 38 -17.16 -14.93 1.61
N LYS A 39 -18.23 -14.73 2.38
CA LYS A 39 -19.58 -14.44 1.87
C LYS A 39 -19.71 -13.19 1.01
N ASN A 40 -18.85 -12.20 1.20
CA ASN A 40 -18.87 -10.94 0.45
C ASN A 40 -17.84 -10.90 -0.67
N GLY A 41 -17.01 -11.95 -0.80
CA GLY A 41 -15.76 -11.84 -1.53
C GLY A 41 -14.81 -10.84 -0.89
N SER A 42 -13.67 -10.63 -1.54
CA SER A 42 -12.67 -9.67 -1.10
C SER A 42 -11.80 -9.21 -2.26
N ALA A 43 -11.11 -8.11 -2.07
CA ALA A 43 -10.05 -7.63 -2.92
C ALA A 43 -8.72 -7.78 -2.17
N VAL A 44 -7.73 -8.32 -2.85
CA VAL A 44 -6.34 -8.40 -2.37
C VAL A 44 -5.54 -7.39 -3.17
N ALA A 45 -4.79 -6.52 -2.50
CA ALA A 45 -3.90 -5.57 -3.13
C ALA A 45 -2.48 -5.70 -2.56
N THR A 46 -1.51 -5.80 -3.46
CA THR A 46 -0.08 -5.65 -3.17
C THR A 46 0.36 -4.30 -3.67
N VAL A 47 0.91 -3.49 -2.76
CA VAL A 47 1.45 -2.16 -3.04
C VAL A 47 2.95 -2.23 -2.87
N ARG A 48 3.68 -1.77 -3.89
CA ARG A 48 5.13 -1.61 -3.84
C ARG A 48 5.49 -0.15 -4.08
N ASP A 49 6.23 0.44 -3.15
CA ASP A 49 6.70 1.83 -3.19
C ASP A 49 8.23 1.82 -2.97
N GLY A 50 8.98 1.98 -4.05
CA GLY A 50 10.44 1.79 -4.04
C GLY A 50 10.84 0.36 -3.68
N SER A 51 11.57 0.19 -2.58
CA SER A 51 11.97 -1.11 -2.03
C SER A 51 10.96 -1.72 -1.06
N ASP A 52 9.96 -0.95 -0.64
CA ASP A 52 8.99 -1.40 0.36
C ASP A 52 7.80 -2.04 -0.34
N GLU A 53 7.28 -3.12 0.25
CA GLU A 53 6.13 -3.86 -0.28
C GLU A 53 5.23 -4.32 0.85
N ALA A 54 3.92 -4.22 0.63
CA ALA A 54 2.93 -4.78 1.54
C ALA A 54 1.72 -5.31 0.77
N THR A 55 1.14 -6.38 1.31
CA THR A 55 -0.11 -6.98 0.80
C THR A 55 -1.18 -6.90 1.88
N CYS A 56 -2.40 -6.53 1.46
CA CYS A 56 -3.58 -6.50 2.30
C CYS A 56 -4.79 -7.03 1.54
N GLU A 57 -5.73 -7.59 2.30
CA GLU A 57 -7.04 -8.03 1.83
C GLU A 57 -8.12 -7.21 2.53
N ALA A 58 -9.13 -6.76 1.79
CA ALA A 58 -10.29 -6.04 2.32
C ALA A 58 -11.52 -6.30 1.44
N VAL A 59 -12.72 -5.94 1.91
CA VAL A 59 -13.95 -6.09 1.11
C VAL A 59 -13.91 -5.19 -0.13
N HIS A 60 -13.35 -3.99 -0.02
CA HIS A 60 -13.19 -3.05 -1.12
C HIS A 60 -11.72 -2.89 -1.53
N LEU A 61 -11.47 -2.84 -2.83
CA LEU A 61 -10.11 -2.70 -3.39
C LEU A 61 -9.38 -1.46 -2.85
N TYR A 62 -10.09 -0.34 -2.73
CA TYR A 62 -9.52 0.89 -2.21
C TYR A 62 -9.00 0.73 -0.77
N ASP A 63 -9.75 0.02 0.07
CA ASP A 63 -9.35 -0.23 1.46
C ASP A 63 -8.12 -1.15 1.51
N ALA A 64 -8.08 -2.18 0.66
CA ALA A 64 -6.91 -3.08 0.56
C ALA A 64 -5.64 -2.30 0.18
N ILE A 65 -5.73 -1.40 -0.81
CA ILE A 65 -4.63 -0.52 -1.22
C ILE A 65 -4.23 0.42 -0.07
N HIS A 66 -5.20 1.04 0.60
CA HIS A 66 -4.95 1.99 1.68
C HIS A 66 -4.29 1.33 2.89
N MET A 67 -4.74 0.13 3.26
CA MET A 67 -4.15 -0.67 4.33
C MET A 67 -2.73 -1.13 3.99
N ALA A 68 -2.49 -1.60 2.75
CA ALA A 68 -1.16 -2.02 2.31
C ALA A 68 -0.18 -0.85 2.41
N ARG A 69 -0.57 0.33 1.95
CA ARG A 69 0.22 1.55 2.12
C ARG A 69 0.44 1.89 3.59
N GLY A 70 -0.60 1.85 4.42
CA GLY A 70 -0.49 2.14 5.85
C GLY A 70 0.54 1.26 6.57
N LYS A 71 0.69 -0.01 6.14
CA LYS A 71 1.77 -0.90 6.63
C LYS A 71 3.15 -0.39 6.24
N ILE A 72 3.35 -0.03 4.97
CA ILE A 72 4.61 0.53 4.48
C ILE A 72 4.99 1.78 5.29
N ASP A 73 4.05 2.70 5.50
CA ASP A 73 4.28 3.93 6.24
C ASP A 73 4.61 3.65 7.72
N GLN A 74 3.94 2.66 8.33
CA GLN A 74 4.23 2.22 9.69
C GLN A 74 5.62 1.60 9.81
N ASP A 75 6.03 0.76 8.85
CA ASP A 75 7.34 0.12 8.83
C ASP A 75 8.47 1.15 8.63
N ARG A 76 8.27 2.13 7.75
CA ARG A 76 9.17 3.29 7.59
C ARG A 76 9.30 4.08 8.90
N ALA A 77 8.18 4.36 9.57
CA ALA A 77 8.19 5.07 10.85
C ALA A 77 8.93 4.29 11.94
N ARG A 78 8.73 2.96 12.02
CA ARG A 78 9.45 2.09 12.95
C ARG A 78 10.95 2.05 12.66
N ALA A 79 11.33 1.90 11.39
CA ALA A 79 12.73 1.90 10.97
C ALA A 79 13.43 3.23 11.29
N LYS A 80 12.75 4.36 11.07
CA LYS A 80 13.25 5.69 11.44
C LYS A 80 13.42 5.81 12.95
N ALA A 81 12.42 5.45 13.74
CA ALA A 81 12.49 5.48 15.20
C ALA A 81 13.61 4.59 15.76
N ALA A 82 13.86 3.42 15.15
CA ALA A 82 14.96 2.54 15.53
C ALA A 82 16.34 3.18 15.24
N LYS A 83 16.51 3.82 14.09
CA LYS A 83 17.73 4.57 13.74
C LYS A 83 17.98 5.73 14.70
N ASP A 84 16.95 6.49 15.03
CA ASP A 84 17.05 7.65 15.94
C ASP A 84 17.45 7.21 17.37
N ARG A 85 16.91 6.08 17.85
CA ARG A 85 17.31 5.47 19.13
C ARG A 85 18.74 4.96 19.13
N ALA A 86 19.18 4.33 18.03
CA ALA A 86 20.58 3.88 17.91
C ALA A 86 21.56 5.06 17.91
N LYS A 87 21.17 6.18 17.27
CA LYS A 87 21.99 7.40 17.18
C LYS A 87 22.09 8.18 18.49
N THR A 88 21.08 8.06 19.37
CA THR A 88 21.05 8.70 20.70
C THR A 88 21.67 7.84 21.80
N ALA A 89 21.79 6.52 21.58
CA ALA A 89 22.42 5.58 22.52
C ALA A 89 23.96 5.49 22.38
N ASP A 90 24.58 6.22 21.45
CA ASP A 90 26.03 6.31 21.29
C ASP A 90 26.57 7.68 21.75
N PRO A 91 26.86 7.87 23.05
CA PRO A 91 27.50 9.08 23.56
C PRO A 91 29.03 9.11 23.34
N ALA A 92 29.63 8.16 22.61
CA ALA A 92 31.09 8.11 22.41
C ALA A 92 31.59 8.82 21.14
N ALA A 93 30.72 9.49 20.39
CA ALA A 93 31.07 10.22 19.17
C ALA A 93 30.94 11.76 19.27
N ALA A 94 30.94 12.32 20.49
CA ALA A 94 30.96 13.76 20.76
C ALA A 94 32.24 14.18 21.51
#